data_AF-A0A3D9B4D3-F1
#
_entry.id   AF-A0A3D9B4D3-F1
#
_cell.length_a   1.000
_cell.length_b   1.000
_cell.length_c   1.000
_cell.angle_alpha   90.00
_cell.angle_beta   90.00
_cell.angle_gamma   90.00
#
_symmetry.space_group_name_H-M   'P 1'
#
loop_
_entity.id
_entity.type
_entity.pdbx_description
1 polymer ?
#
loop_
_entity_poly.entity_id
_entity_poly.type
_entity_poly.pdbx_seq_one_letter_code
_entity_poly.pdbx_strand_id
1 'polypeptide(L)'
;MKHIFFVLLLSLATLSCKNDDKKNHERITNSTITKVTDTATINGILLELTDHNGQAGLRINSKEYRVSGSIKISPPCYFLRWEKNTIENFSYPDYGVDHALAILGNTTKQNDQRTCGTHLQGILFKKENIIITNTTLTQSFSCTDTGADEKVFWGFAHE
;
A
#
# COMPACT_ATOMS: atom_id res chain seq x y z
N MET A 1 -45.34 70.39 12.78
CA MET A 1 -44.09 70.12 12.05
C MET A 1 -44.27 68.81 11.30
N LYS A 2 -44.40 68.89 9.97
CA LYS A 2 -44.70 67.77 9.07
C LYS A 2 -43.38 67.25 8.50
N HIS A 3 -43.05 65.99 8.73
CA HIS A 3 -41.86 65.36 8.14
C HIS A 3 -42.19 64.81 6.76
N ILE A 4 -41.42 65.31 5.80
CA ILE A 4 -41.24 64.90 4.41
C ILE A 4 -40.32 63.65 4.37
N PHE A 5 -40.24 63.02 3.19
CA PHE A 5 -39.24 62.04 2.68
C PHE A 5 -39.80 60.62 2.56
N PHE A 6 -39.65 59.89 1.46
CA PHE A 6 -39.16 60.11 0.10
C PHE A 6 -39.58 58.85 -0.67
N VAL A 7 -40.36 58.95 -1.75
CA VAL A 7 -40.79 57.77 -2.52
C VAL A 7 -39.62 57.28 -3.37
N LEU A 8 -39.28 56.00 -3.18
CA LEU A 8 -38.15 55.30 -3.78
C LEU A 8 -38.21 55.31 -5.31
N LEU A 9 -37.04 55.55 -5.91
CA LEU A 9 -36.78 55.53 -7.35
C LEU A 9 -37.06 54.15 -7.98
N LEU A 10 -37.63 54.25 -9.17
CA LEU A 10 -37.95 53.18 -10.12
C LEU A 10 -36.69 52.44 -10.61
N SER A 11 -36.80 51.13 -10.62
CA SER A 11 -35.87 50.12 -11.12
C SER A 11 -35.65 50.20 -12.64
N LEU A 12 -34.39 50.25 -13.08
CA LEU A 12 -33.93 49.72 -14.37
C LEU A 12 -32.49 49.23 -14.22
N ALA A 13 -32.33 47.94 -13.90
CA ALA A 13 -31.09 47.21 -14.14
C ALA A 13 -31.35 46.27 -15.32
N THR A 14 -30.79 46.64 -16.47
CA THR A 14 -30.78 45.80 -17.68
C THR A 14 -29.85 44.60 -17.44
N LEU A 15 -30.42 43.39 -17.49
CA LEU A 15 -29.65 42.14 -17.51
C LEU A 15 -28.94 42.02 -18.86
N SER A 16 -27.63 42.32 -18.88
CA SER A 16 -26.72 41.99 -19.96
C SER A 16 -26.34 40.51 -19.85
N CYS A 17 -26.94 39.65 -20.69
CA CYS A 17 -26.53 38.26 -20.84
C CYS A 17 -25.26 38.21 -21.69
N LYS A 18 -24.12 37.95 -21.05
CA LYS A 18 -22.87 37.57 -21.73
C LYS A 18 -22.79 36.04 -21.71
N ASN A 19 -22.86 35.43 -22.90
CA ASN A 19 -22.62 34.01 -23.09
C ASN A 19 -21.12 33.73 -22.86
N ASP A 20 -20.79 33.14 -21.72
CA ASP A 20 -19.48 32.53 -21.50
C ASP A 20 -19.56 31.06 -21.92
N ASP A 21 -18.94 30.75 -23.05
CA ASP A 21 -18.66 29.39 -23.51
C ASP A 21 -17.82 28.67 -22.45
N LYS A 22 -18.50 27.87 -21.60
CA LYS A 22 -17.85 26.91 -20.72
C LYS A 22 -17.21 25.82 -21.56
N LYS A 23 -15.94 26.03 -21.94
CA LYS A 23 -15.03 24.94 -22.26
C LYS A 23 -15.01 24.00 -21.05
N ASN A 24 -15.65 22.85 -21.18
CA ASN A 24 -15.48 21.72 -20.28
C ASN A 24 -14.00 21.34 -20.31
N HIS A 25 -13.24 21.92 -19.39
CA HIS A 25 -12.01 21.30 -18.96
C HIS A 25 -12.48 20.07 -18.17
N GLU A 26 -12.54 18.91 -18.83
CA GLU A 26 -12.53 17.64 -18.13
C GLU A 26 -11.30 17.68 -17.24
N ARG A 27 -11.54 17.96 -15.96
CA ARG A 27 -10.59 17.69 -14.91
C ARG A 27 -10.54 16.17 -14.88
N ILE A 28 -9.57 15.60 -15.60
CA ILE A 28 -9.13 14.23 -15.36
C ILE A 28 -8.73 14.22 -13.89
N THR A 29 -9.66 13.89 -13.01
CA THR A 29 -9.33 13.43 -11.68
C THR A 29 -8.62 12.12 -11.93
N ASN A 30 -7.29 12.17 -11.98
CA ASN A 30 -6.45 11.00 -11.82
C ASN A 30 -6.85 10.38 -10.48
N SER A 31 -7.89 9.53 -10.51
CA SER A 31 -8.24 8.67 -9.41
C SER A 31 -6.99 7.83 -9.17
N THR A 32 -6.37 8.04 -8.03
CA THR A 32 -5.22 7.28 -7.57
C THR A 32 -5.65 5.82 -7.41
N ILE A 33 -5.48 5.02 -8.46
CA ILE A 33 -5.86 3.61 -8.47
C ILE A 33 -4.91 2.87 -7.52
N THR A 34 -5.42 2.47 -6.36
CA THR A 34 -4.73 1.51 -5.49
C THR A 34 -4.95 0.11 -6.04
N LYS A 35 -3.89 -0.56 -6.47
CA LYS A 35 -3.94 -1.93 -6.95
C LYS A 35 -3.46 -2.89 -5.85
N VAL A 36 -4.24 -3.93 -5.56
CA VAL A 36 -3.74 -5.05 -4.73
C VAL A 36 -2.81 -5.89 -5.61
N THR A 37 -1.57 -6.08 -5.18
CA THR A 37 -0.55 -6.85 -5.91
C THR A 37 -0.49 -8.30 -5.48
N ASP A 38 -0.73 -8.57 -4.20
CA ASP A 38 -0.74 -9.91 -3.63
C ASP A 38 -1.49 -9.94 -2.28
N THR A 39 -1.92 -11.12 -1.86
CA THR A 39 -2.62 -11.32 -0.59
C THR A 39 -2.10 -12.54 0.18
N ALA A 40 -2.21 -12.48 1.51
CA ALA A 40 -1.86 -13.58 2.40
C ALA A 40 -2.85 -13.65 3.57
N THR A 41 -2.96 -14.81 4.21
CA THR A 41 -3.71 -14.97 5.46
C THR A 41 -2.82 -15.56 6.53
N ILE A 42 -2.64 -14.83 7.62
CA ILE A 42 -1.88 -15.25 8.81
C ILE A 42 -2.78 -15.07 10.02
N ASN A 43 -2.92 -16.09 10.86
CA ASN A 43 -3.81 -16.08 12.03
C ASN A 43 -5.25 -15.65 11.70
N GLY A 44 -5.77 -16.06 10.54
CA GLY A 44 -7.11 -15.69 10.09
C GLY A 44 -7.27 -14.26 9.60
N ILE A 45 -6.20 -13.46 9.58
CA ILE A 45 -6.21 -12.06 9.14
C ILE A 45 -5.75 -11.96 7.70
N LEU A 46 -6.51 -11.23 6.88
CA LEU A 46 -6.13 -10.91 5.50
C LEU A 46 -5.13 -9.76 5.46
N LEU A 47 -3.99 -10.03 4.82
CA LEU A 47 -2.95 -9.07 4.48
C LEU A 47 -3.01 -8.81 2.98
N GLU A 48 -2.95 -7.55 2.58
CA GLU A 48 -2.95 -7.13 1.19
C GLU A 48 -1.74 -6.24 0.92
N LEU A 49 -0.86 -6.67 0.01
CA LEU A 49 0.17 -5.82 -0.54
C LEU A 49 -0.45 -4.95 -1.62
N THR A 50 -0.16 -3.65 -1.58
CA THR A 50 -0.75 -2.67 -2.48
C THR A 50 0.30 -1.88 -3.23
N ASP A 51 0.00 -1.53 -4.46
CA ASP A 51 0.68 -0.51 -5.25
C ASP A 51 -0.25 0.71 -5.36
N HIS A 52 0.18 1.82 -4.77
CA HIS A 52 -0.46 3.11 -4.89
C HIS A 52 0.47 4.06 -5.63
N ASN A 53 0.32 4.12 -6.96
CA ASN A 53 1.11 4.96 -7.86
C ASN A 53 2.64 4.78 -7.70
N GLY A 54 3.11 3.54 -7.64
CA GLY A 54 4.53 3.22 -7.48
C GLY A 54 4.99 3.22 -6.02
N GLN A 55 4.10 3.46 -5.05
CA GLN A 55 4.39 3.30 -3.62
C GLN A 55 3.80 1.99 -3.11
N ALA A 56 4.66 1.12 -2.57
CA ALA A 56 4.24 -0.12 -1.94
C ALA A 56 3.62 0.15 -0.56
N GLY A 57 2.58 -0.61 -0.22
CA GLY A 57 1.89 -0.52 1.06
C GLY A 57 1.40 -1.88 1.56
N LEU A 58 1.13 -1.96 2.86
CA LEU A 58 0.49 -3.10 3.50
C LEU A 58 -0.85 -2.63 4.05
N ARG A 59 -1.94 -3.22 3.56
CA ARG A 59 -3.28 -3.03 4.11
C ARG A 59 -3.68 -4.29 4.87
N ILE A 60 -4.25 -4.08 6.05
CA ILE A 60 -4.69 -5.16 6.93
C ILE A 60 -6.11 -4.82 7.40
N ASN A 61 -7.01 -5.78 7.32
CA ASN A 61 -8.37 -5.64 7.83
C ASN A 61 -8.50 -6.36 9.19
N SER A 62 -7.90 -5.78 10.23
CA SER A 62 -7.99 -6.30 11.60
C SER A 62 -8.04 -5.18 12.62
N LYS A 63 -8.77 -5.40 13.71
CA LYS A 63 -8.77 -4.53 14.90
C LYS A 63 -7.79 -5.00 15.97
N GLU A 64 -7.24 -6.21 15.82
CA GLU A 64 -6.40 -6.87 16.82
C GLU A 64 -4.93 -6.44 16.70
N TYR A 65 -4.50 -6.03 15.51
CA TYR A 65 -3.10 -5.71 15.24
C TYR A 65 -2.90 -4.23 14.94
N ARG A 66 -1.83 -3.67 15.50
CA ARG A 66 -1.30 -2.36 15.13
C ARG A 66 -0.16 -2.54 14.13
N VAL A 67 -0.23 -1.83 13.01
CA VAL A 67 0.83 -1.85 11.98
C VAL A 67 1.81 -0.72 12.23
N SER A 68 3.11 -1.02 12.19
CA SER A 68 4.18 -0.03 12.25
C SER A 68 5.24 -0.27 11.18
N GLY A 69 6.00 0.78 10.86
CA GLY A 69 6.96 0.78 9.75
C GLY A 69 6.32 1.04 8.39
N SER A 70 7.13 0.92 7.33
CA SER A 70 6.68 1.12 5.95
C SER A 70 7.44 0.21 5.00
N ILE A 71 6.76 -0.19 3.91
CA ILE A 71 7.42 -0.93 2.83
C ILE A 71 8.31 0.06 2.07
N LYS A 72 9.58 -0.29 1.92
CA LYS A 72 10.61 0.53 1.26
C LYS A 72 11.04 -0.03 -0.10
N ILE A 73 10.75 -1.31 -0.34
CA ILE A 73 11.03 -1.95 -1.63
C ILE A 73 9.98 -1.54 -2.66
N SER A 74 10.39 -1.46 -3.93
CA SER A 74 9.52 -0.97 -5.01
C SER A 74 8.43 -1.99 -5.38
N PRO A 75 7.19 -1.55 -5.63
CA PRO A 75 6.12 -2.41 -6.13
C PRO A 75 6.36 -2.86 -7.59
N PRO A 76 5.63 -3.88 -8.08
CA PRO A 76 4.68 -4.69 -7.33
C PRO A 76 5.40 -5.61 -6.34
N CYS A 77 4.83 -5.71 -5.14
CA CYS A 77 5.34 -6.55 -4.06
C CYS A 77 4.53 -7.84 -3.94
N TYR A 78 5.19 -8.92 -3.56
CA TYR A 78 4.59 -10.25 -3.40
C TYR A 78 5.07 -10.91 -2.12
N PHE A 79 4.24 -11.70 -1.46
CA PHE A 79 4.68 -12.57 -0.38
C PHE A 79 5.51 -13.72 -0.95
N LEU A 80 6.61 -14.06 -0.28
CA LEU A 80 7.32 -15.29 -0.60
C LEU A 80 6.49 -16.52 -0.19
N ARG A 81 6.50 -17.52 -1.07
CA ARG A 81 5.82 -18.80 -0.86
C ARG A 81 6.77 -19.95 -1.12
N TRP A 82 6.61 -21.00 -0.33
CA TRP A 82 7.18 -22.31 -0.61
C TRP A 82 6.22 -23.10 -1.52
N GLU A 83 6.76 -23.79 -2.53
CA GLU A 83 6.01 -24.64 -3.46
C GLU A 83 4.74 -23.94 -4.03
N LYS A 84 4.89 -22.68 -4.43
CA LYS A 84 3.86 -21.80 -5.04
C LYS A 84 2.70 -21.36 -4.16
N ASN A 85 2.30 -22.11 -3.13
CA ASN A 85 1.01 -21.89 -2.48
C ASN A 85 1.09 -21.55 -0.99
N THR A 86 2.14 -21.98 -0.29
CA THR A 86 2.23 -21.81 1.16
C THR A 86 3.03 -20.57 1.47
N ILE A 87 2.43 -19.60 2.18
CA ILE A 87 3.16 -18.42 2.67
C ILE A 87 4.30 -18.89 3.56
N GLU A 88 5.52 -18.60 3.15
CA GLU A 88 6.70 -18.98 3.90
C GLU A 88 6.81 -18.06 5.12
N ASN A 89 6.84 -18.67 6.30
CA ASN A 89 6.95 -17.95 7.55
C ASN A 89 7.62 -18.83 8.62
N PHE A 90 8.35 -18.18 9.51
CA PHE A 90 9.09 -18.83 10.60
C PHE A 90 8.76 -18.15 11.94
N SER A 91 8.82 -18.91 13.03
CA SER A 91 8.64 -18.38 14.39
C SER A 91 9.99 -18.25 15.09
N TYR A 92 10.17 -17.18 15.86
CA TYR A 92 11.34 -16.97 16.70
C TYR A 92 10.89 -16.55 18.11
N PRO A 93 10.45 -17.50 18.95
CA PRO A 93 9.87 -17.21 20.27
C PRO A 93 10.79 -16.42 21.20
N ASP A 94 12.11 -16.69 21.15
CA ASP A 94 13.12 -16.00 21.95
C ASP A 94 13.20 -14.49 21.65
N TYR A 95 12.68 -14.07 20.48
CA TYR A 95 12.61 -12.68 20.02
C TYR A 95 11.18 -12.14 20.00
N GLY A 96 10.23 -12.91 20.55
CA GLY A 96 8.80 -12.60 20.56
C GLY A 96 8.18 -12.48 19.17
N VAL A 97 8.74 -13.17 18.17
CA VAL A 97 8.20 -13.23 16.80
C VAL A 97 7.35 -14.48 16.64
N ASP A 98 6.05 -14.29 16.48
CA ASP A 98 5.11 -15.37 16.21
C ASP A 98 5.23 -15.83 14.74
N HIS A 99 5.33 -14.87 13.83
CA HIS A 99 5.57 -15.11 12.39
C HIS A 99 6.51 -14.04 11.81
N ALA A 100 7.61 -14.48 11.21
CA ALA A 100 8.42 -13.68 10.30
C ALA A 100 8.06 -14.07 8.86
N LEU A 101 7.64 -13.10 8.07
CA LEU A 101 7.39 -13.23 6.65
C LEU A 101 8.40 -12.40 5.87
N ALA A 102 8.55 -12.70 4.58
CA ALA A 102 9.32 -11.92 3.64
C ALA A 102 8.44 -11.50 2.46
N ILE A 103 8.61 -10.25 2.03
CA ILE A 103 8.01 -9.71 0.81
C ILE A 103 9.10 -9.41 -0.21
N LEU A 104 8.79 -9.68 -1.48
CA LEU A 104 9.66 -9.53 -2.63
C LEU A 104 9.19 -8.37 -3.50
N GLY A 105 10.11 -7.45 -3.79
CA GLY A 105 9.90 -6.29 -4.64
C GLY A 105 10.96 -6.19 -5.74
N ASN A 106 10.89 -5.10 -6.52
CA ASN A 106 11.68 -4.93 -7.73
C ASN A 106 11.61 -6.15 -8.65
N THR A 107 10.37 -6.53 -9.01
CA THR A 107 10.08 -7.80 -9.67
C THR A 107 10.03 -7.68 -11.18
N THR A 108 10.36 -8.78 -11.85
CA THR A 108 10.22 -8.97 -13.30
C THR A 108 9.72 -10.39 -13.58
N LYS A 109 9.09 -10.56 -14.75
CA LYS A 109 8.70 -11.87 -15.26
C LYS A 109 9.88 -12.52 -15.95
N GLN A 110 10.22 -13.73 -15.54
CA GLN A 110 11.21 -14.57 -16.18
C GLN A 110 10.63 -15.28 -17.41
N ASN A 111 11.50 -15.86 -18.24
CA ASN A 111 11.10 -16.59 -19.46
C ASN A 111 10.14 -17.74 -19.18
N ASP A 112 10.25 -18.37 -18.02
CA ASP A 112 9.38 -19.43 -17.53
C ASP A 112 8.12 -18.92 -16.80
N GLN A 113 7.80 -17.63 -16.96
CA GLN A 113 6.66 -16.92 -16.37
C GLN A 113 6.69 -16.74 -14.85
N ARG A 114 7.76 -17.18 -14.16
CA ARG A 114 7.93 -16.91 -12.73
C ARG A 114 8.11 -15.41 -12.49
N THR A 115 7.51 -14.93 -11.41
CA THR A 115 7.78 -13.58 -10.91
C THR A 115 8.98 -13.68 -9.99
N CYS A 116 10.06 -12.99 -10.34
CA CYS A 116 11.27 -12.96 -9.52
C CYS A 116 11.72 -11.53 -9.29
N GLY A 117 12.40 -11.28 -8.19
CA GLY A 117 12.81 -9.95 -7.75
C GLY A 117 14.18 -9.98 -7.10
N THR A 118 14.62 -8.81 -6.67
CA THR A 118 15.99 -8.60 -6.15
C THR A 118 16.03 -7.96 -4.78
N HIS A 119 14.86 -7.62 -4.23
CA HIS A 119 14.74 -6.86 -2.99
C HIS A 119 13.77 -7.57 -2.05
N LEU A 120 14.23 -7.88 -0.83
CA LEU A 120 13.42 -8.46 0.22
C LEU A 120 13.26 -7.50 1.40
N GLN A 121 12.12 -7.59 2.08
CA GLN A 121 11.87 -6.90 3.33
C GLN A 121 11.00 -7.78 4.24
N GLY A 122 11.19 -7.68 5.54
CA GLY A 122 10.49 -8.50 6.53
C GLY A 122 9.16 -7.89 6.97
N ILE A 123 8.21 -8.76 7.31
CA ILE A 123 7.02 -8.42 8.09
C ILE A 123 6.98 -9.35 9.30
N LEU A 124 6.97 -8.77 10.51
CA LEU A 124 7.03 -9.51 11.77
C LEU A 124 5.71 -9.38 12.52
N PHE A 125 5.13 -10.50 12.89
CA PHE A 125 4.04 -10.57 13.87
C PHE A 125 4.66 -10.72 15.26
N LYS A 126 4.45 -9.73 16.13
CA LYS A 126 4.88 -9.73 17.52
C LYS A 126 3.71 -9.35 18.43
N LYS A 127 3.08 -10.34 19.09
CA LYS A 127 1.89 -10.12 19.94
C LYS A 127 0.80 -9.38 19.16
N GLU A 128 0.41 -8.17 19.58
CA GLU A 128 -0.62 -7.33 18.95
C GLU A 128 -0.04 -6.36 17.90
N ASN A 129 1.18 -6.59 17.41
CA ASN A 129 1.85 -5.70 16.46
C ASN A 129 2.28 -6.45 15.20
N ILE A 130 2.10 -5.79 14.05
CA ILE A 130 2.68 -6.18 12.78
C ILE A 130 3.71 -5.11 12.41
N ILE A 131 4.97 -5.50 12.39
CA ILE A 131 6.10 -4.60 12.19
C ILE A 131 6.69 -4.87 10.82
N ILE A 132 6.74 -3.85 9.97
CA ILE A 132 7.50 -3.89 8.72
C ILE A 132 8.94 -3.50 9.06
N THR A 133 9.89 -4.38 8.76
CA THR A 133 11.30 -4.17 9.12
C THR A 133 11.86 -2.92 8.44
N ASN A 134 12.77 -2.21 9.09
CA ASN A 134 13.45 -1.06 8.52
C ASN A 134 14.50 -1.49 7.47
N THR A 135 15.09 -2.67 7.66
CA THR A 135 16.11 -3.28 6.79
C THR A 135 15.49 -3.85 5.53
N THR A 136 16.14 -3.58 4.41
CA THR A 136 15.88 -4.23 3.12
C THR A 136 17.12 -5.01 2.70
N LEU A 137 16.93 -6.23 2.21
CA LEU A 137 18.00 -7.00 1.60
C LEU A 137 17.98 -6.71 0.10
N THR A 138 19.02 -6.06 -0.39
CA THR A 138 19.21 -5.77 -1.82
C THR A 138 20.12 -6.84 -2.43
N GLN A 139 20.02 -7.06 -3.74
CA GLN A 139 20.80 -8.08 -4.48
C GLN A 139 20.45 -9.54 -4.11
N SER A 140 19.31 -9.77 -3.47
CA SER A 140 18.80 -11.12 -3.19
C SER A 140 17.90 -11.57 -4.34
N PHE A 141 18.40 -12.42 -5.24
CA PHE A 141 17.56 -12.98 -6.30
C PHE A 141 16.67 -14.08 -5.73
N SER A 142 15.36 -13.86 -5.79
CA SER A 142 14.36 -14.85 -5.35
C SER A 142 13.15 -14.81 -6.28
N CYS A 143 12.48 -15.95 -6.41
CA CYS A 143 11.18 -16.02 -7.08
C CYS A 143 10.08 -16.15 -6.04
N THR A 144 8.89 -15.67 -6.36
CA THR A 144 7.76 -15.67 -5.42
C THR A 144 7.36 -17.07 -4.95
N ASP A 145 7.78 -18.12 -5.66
CA ASP A 145 7.37 -19.51 -5.46
C ASP A 145 8.49 -20.47 -5.01
N THR A 146 9.70 -19.97 -4.78
CA THR A 146 10.87 -20.79 -4.41
C THR A 146 11.21 -20.74 -2.93
N GLY A 147 10.53 -19.88 -2.16
CA GLY A 147 10.93 -19.49 -0.82
C GLY A 147 12.30 -18.81 -0.77
N ALA A 148 12.84 -18.71 0.45
CA ALA A 148 14.18 -18.24 0.77
C ALA A 148 14.77 -19.05 1.94
N ASP A 149 16.10 -19.01 2.09
CA ASP A 149 16.77 -19.64 3.24
C ASP A 149 16.27 -19.02 4.56
N GLU A 150 16.01 -19.85 5.56
CA GLU A 150 15.51 -19.43 6.88
C GLU A 150 16.35 -18.31 7.51
N LYS A 151 17.67 -18.25 7.22
CA LYS A 151 18.57 -17.18 7.69
C LYS A 151 18.12 -15.78 7.29
N VAL A 152 17.41 -15.63 6.16
CA VAL A 152 16.81 -14.36 5.73
C VAL A 152 15.77 -13.90 6.75
N PHE A 153 14.87 -14.80 7.13
CA PHE A 153 13.81 -14.54 8.11
C PHE A 153 14.39 -14.33 9.51
N TRP A 154 15.43 -15.09 9.86
CA TRP A 154 16.16 -14.92 11.11
C TRP A 154 16.77 -13.51 11.18
N GLY A 155 17.43 -13.06 10.11
CA GLY A 155 17.98 -11.70 10.03
C GLY A 155 16.93 -10.62 10.23
N PHE A 156 15.74 -10.78 9.64
CA PHE A 156 14.61 -9.86 9.87
C PHE A 156 14.12 -9.88 11.32
N ALA A 157 14.05 -11.04 11.96
CA ALA A 157 13.57 -11.18 13.33
C ALA A 157 14.48 -10.51 14.39
N HIS A 158 15.77 -10.32 14.05
CA HIS A 158 16.83 -9.80 14.93
C HIS A 158 17.14 -8.31 14.72
N GLU A 159 16.36 -7.62 13.89
CA GLU A 159 16.44 -6.17 13.77
C GLU A 159 15.99 -5.43 15.04
#